data_AF-A0A4Y2JHX2-F1
#
_entry.id   AF-A0A4Y2JHX2-F1
#
_cell.length_a   1.000
_cell.length_b   1.000
_cell.length_c   1.000
_cell.angle_alpha   90.00
_cell.angle_beta   90.00
_cell.angle_gamma   90.00
#
_symmetry.space_group_name_H-M   'P 1'
#
loop_
_entity.id
_entity.type
_entity.pdbx_description
1 polymer ?
#
loop_
_entity_poly.entity_id
_entity_poly.type
_entity_poly.pdbx_seq_one_letter_code
_entity_poly.pdbx_strand_id
1 'polypeptide(L)'
;MGEMLPGQTVNITRYVGLEDASTQRTLIVTTIKDKPHVMLVNSTKKLHGNDQYEGFCIDLIEELSKILNFKYEIRLVKDEEFGKEKNGVWSGVIGEVMQGVRFD
;
A
#
# COMPACT_ATOMS: atom_id res chain seq x y z
N MET A 1 2.51 -34.31 -1.61
CA MET A 1 1.49 -34.09 -0.56
C MET A 1 2.16 -34.37 0.76
N GLY A 2 2.47 -33.35 1.55
CA GLY A 2 3.05 -33.53 2.89
C GLY A 2 1.93 -33.72 3.90
N GLU A 3 1.94 -34.81 4.64
CA GLU A 3 0.98 -35.06 5.72
C GLU A 3 1.48 -34.41 7.01
N MET A 4 0.58 -33.76 7.75
CA MET A 4 0.86 -33.27 9.11
C MET A 4 0.55 -34.38 10.11
N LEU A 5 1.52 -34.72 10.96
CA LEU A 5 1.33 -35.70 12.03
C LEU A 5 0.53 -35.10 13.19
N PRO A 6 -0.48 -35.80 13.74
CA PRO A 6 -1.26 -35.32 14.87
C PRO A 6 -0.39 -35.24 16.14
N GLY A 7 -0.42 -34.08 16.81
CA GLY A 7 0.30 -33.86 18.07
C GLY A 7 1.56 -32.98 17.96
N GLN A 8 1.94 -32.54 16.76
CA GLN A 8 3.02 -31.57 16.59
C GLN A 8 2.46 -30.15 16.71
N THR A 9 2.79 -29.45 17.80
CA THR A 9 2.50 -28.01 17.94
C THR A 9 3.31 -27.22 16.92
N VAL A 10 2.69 -26.21 16.29
CA VAL A 10 3.40 -25.24 15.43
C VAL A 10 4.46 -24.55 16.28
N ASN A 11 5.75 -24.71 15.93
CA ASN A 11 6.82 -23.97 16.58
C ASN A 11 6.81 -22.52 16.07
N ILE A 12 6.28 -21.60 16.87
CA ILE A 12 6.14 -20.17 16.52
C ILE A 12 7.37 -19.36 16.91
N THR A 13 8.51 -20.00 17.19
CA THR A 13 9.76 -19.27 17.40
C THR A 13 10.29 -18.83 16.04
N ARG A 14 9.64 -17.81 15.45
CA ARG A 14 10.22 -17.06 14.36
C ARG A 14 11.36 -16.26 14.97
N TYR A 15 12.56 -16.85 14.96
CA TYR A 15 13.77 -16.06 15.03
C TYR A 15 13.70 -15.09 13.85
N VAL A 16 13.31 -13.85 14.14
CA VAL A 16 13.43 -12.75 13.18
C VAL A 16 14.93 -12.51 13.08
N GLY A 17 15.60 -13.29 12.24
CA GLY A 17 16.99 -13.05 11.91
C GLY A 17 17.10 -11.62 11.42
N LEU A 18 18.15 -10.91 11.86
CA LEU A 18 18.54 -9.58 11.39
C LEU A 18 18.96 -9.59 9.90
N GLU A 19 18.52 -10.60 9.14
CA GLU A 19 19.01 -11.08 7.86
C GLU A 19 17.88 -11.38 6.86
N ASP A 20 16.62 -10.99 7.12
CA ASP A 20 15.60 -10.84 6.05
C ASP A 20 15.87 -9.55 5.21
N ALA A 21 17.15 -9.28 4.96
CA ALA A 21 17.64 -8.23 4.10
C ALA A 21 17.55 -8.70 2.65
N SER A 22 16.38 -8.50 2.00
CA SER A 22 16.23 -8.23 0.54
C SER A 22 14.82 -8.53 -0.03
N THR A 23 13.80 -8.83 0.76
CA THR A 23 12.42 -8.55 0.29
C THR A 23 12.02 -7.17 0.76
N GLN A 24 12.59 -6.12 0.16
CA GLN A 24 12.15 -4.76 0.41
C GLN A 24 10.75 -4.60 -0.21
N ARG A 25 9.73 -5.01 0.55
CA ARG A 25 8.33 -4.99 0.12
C ARG A 25 7.94 -3.55 -0.16
N THR A 26 7.55 -3.26 -1.40
CA THR A 26 6.99 -1.97 -1.77
C THR A 26 5.57 -1.88 -1.19
N LEU A 27 5.31 -0.85 -0.39
CA LEU A 27 3.98 -0.56 0.12
C LEU A 27 3.14 0.08 -0.98
N ILE A 28 1.91 -0.42 -1.18
CA ILE A 28 0.97 0.26 -2.07
C ILE A 28 0.19 1.28 -1.26
N VAL A 29 0.24 2.53 -1.69
CA VAL A 29 -0.48 3.64 -1.08
C VAL A 29 -1.66 3.97 -1.99
N THR A 30 -2.81 3.37 -1.68
CA THR A 30 -4.08 3.72 -2.33
C THR A 30 -4.55 5.09 -1.83
N THR A 31 -4.89 5.97 -2.75
CA THR A 31 -5.39 7.32 -2.46
C THR A 31 -6.44 7.77 -3.48
N ILE A 32 -7.04 8.92 -3.24
CA ILE A 32 -7.98 9.62 -4.14
C ILE A 32 -7.44 11.02 -4.45
N LYS A 33 -7.79 11.58 -5.62
CA LYS A 33 -7.49 12.98 -5.95
C LYS A 33 -8.38 13.88 -5.09
N ASP A 34 -7.75 14.63 -4.19
CA ASP A 34 -8.42 15.59 -3.33
C ASP A 34 -7.49 16.79 -3.12
N LYS A 35 -7.83 17.93 -3.74
CA LYS A 35 -7.00 19.14 -3.65
C LYS A 35 -7.20 19.79 -2.28
N PRO A 36 -6.13 20.15 -1.53
CA PRO A 36 -4.70 20.22 -1.92
C PRO A 36 -3.84 19.03 -1.45
N HIS A 37 -4.46 17.94 -1.01
CA HIS A 37 -3.80 16.82 -0.37
C HIS A 37 -3.11 15.87 -1.36
N VAL A 38 -3.78 15.55 -2.47
CA VAL A 38 -3.26 14.70 -3.56
C VAL A 38 -3.79 15.19 -4.90
N MET A 39 -2.87 15.49 -5.81
CA MET A 39 -3.13 16.04 -7.13
C MET A 39 -2.17 15.42 -8.15
N LEU A 40 -2.51 15.51 -9.43
CA LEU A 40 -1.55 15.23 -10.50
C LEU A 40 -0.67 16.46 -10.71
N VAL A 41 0.62 16.25 -10.88
CA VAL A 41 1.57 17.33 -11.20
C VAL A 41 1.22 17.93 -12.55
N ASN A 42 1.08 19.25 -12.61
CA ASN A 42 0.90 19.96 -13.86
C ASN A 42 2.24 20.16 -14.58
N SER A 43 2.60 19.21 -15.47
CA SER A 43 3.86 19.22 -16.20
C SER A 43 3.67 18.94 -17.69
N THR A 44 4.46 19.61 -18.53
CA THR A 44 4.55 19.31 -19.97
C THR A 44 5.36 18.04 -20.24
N LYS A 45 6.13 17.57 -19.25
CA LYS A 45 6.90 16.32 -19.34
C LYS A 45 6.04 15.15 -18.85
N LYS A 46 6.17 14.00 -19.49
CA LYS A 46 5.56 12.75 -19.01
C LYS A 46 6.31 12.28 -17.76
N LEU A 47 5.62 12.30 -16.62
CA LEU A 47 6.12 11.77 -15.36
C LEU A 47 5.69 10.31 -15.21
N HIS A 48 6.41 9.55 -14.39
CA HIS A 48 6.20 8.11 -14.21
C HIS A 48 6.20 7.74 -12.74
N GLY A 49 5.45 6.70 -12.37
CA GLY A 49 5.37 6.24 -10.98
C GLY A 49 4.85 7.32 -10.04
N ASN A 50 5.50 7.46 -8.89
CA ASN A 50 5.10 8.40 -7.84
C ASN A 50 5.27 9.87 -8.25
N ASP A 51 6.20 10.17 -9.16
CA ASP A 51 6.49 11.54 -9.62
C ASP A 51 5.29 12.21 -10.32
N GLN A 52 4.26 11.44 -10.68
CA GLN A 52 3.04 11.96 -11.28
C GLN A 52 2.16 12.71 -10.28
N TYR A 53 2.41 12.57 -8.97
CA TYR A 53 1.54 13.07 -7.91
C TYR A 53 2.23 14.15 -7.06
N GLU A 54 1.46 15.13 -6.59
CA GLU A 54 1.89 16.18 -5.67
C GLU A 54 0.80 16.51 -4.65
N GLY A 55 1.16 17.21 -3.58
CA GLY A 55 0.24 17.67 -2.55
C GLY A 55 0.69 17.26 -1.15
N PHE A 56 -0.01 17.78 -0.14
CA PHE A 56 0.40 17.62 1.26
C PHE A 56 0.60 16.16 1.70
N CYS A 57 -0.28 15.24 1.27
CA CYS A 57 -0.15 13.83 1.62
C CYS A 57 1.01 13.14 0.90
N ILE A 58 1.38 13.63 -0.29
CA ILE A 58 2.53 13.12 -1.05
C ILE A 58 3.83 13.52 -0.38
N ASP A 59 3.94 14.79 0.03
CA ASP A 59 5.09 15.29 0.79
C ASP A 59 5.25 14.50 2.11
N LEU A 60 4.13 14.26 2.81
CA LEU A 60 4.14 13.52 4.08
C LEU A 60 4.65 12.09 3.91
N ILE A 61 4.13 11.33 2.93
CA ILE A 61 4.54 9.93 2.76
C ILE A 61 5.98 9.82 2.25
N GLU A 62 6.43 10.77 1.44
CA GLU A 62 7.82 10.86 0.98
C GLU A 62 8.77 11.05 2.18
N GLU A 63 8.49 11.98 3.09
CA GLU A 63 9.28 12.17 4.31
C GLU A 63 9.23 10.96 5.25
N LEU A 64 8.07 10.34 5.42
CA LEU A 64 7.95 9.09 6.18
C LEU A 64 8.77 7.96 5.56
N SER A 65 8.81 7.86 4.23
CA SER A 65 9.57 6.83 3.50
C SER A 65 11.08 6.96 3.76
N LYS A 66 11.59 8.19 3.87
CA LYS A 66 12.99 8.48 4.20
C LYS A 66 13.31 8.14 5.65
N ILE A 67 12.44 8.52 6.59
CA ILE A 67 12.64 8.29 8.04
C ILE A 67 12.61 6.79 8.37
N LEU A 68 11.66 6.06 7.78
CA LEU A 68 11.41 4.65 8.08
C LEU A 68 12.05 3.69 7.07
N ASN A 69 12.71 4.23 6.03
CA ASN A 69 13.41 3.50 4.98
C ASN A 69 12.58 2.42 4.27
N PHE A 70 11.35 2.77 3.84
CA PHE A 70 10.49 1.89 3.04
C PHE A 70 10.33 2.41 1.61
N LYS A 71 9.99 1.49 0.69
CA LYS A 71 9.60 1.82 -0.69
C LYS A 71 8.09 1.85 -0.79
N TYR A 72 7.53 2.72 -1.62
CA TYR A 72 6.10 2.77 -1.85
C TYR A 72 5.75 3.10 -3.31
N GLU A 73 4.52 2.76 -3.69
CA GLU A 73 3.92 3.11 -4.98
C GLU A 73 2.54 3.71 -4.74
N ILE A 74 2.28 4.89 -5.31
CA ILE A 74 0.98 5.56 -5.23
C ILE A 74 0.04 4.97 -6.29
N ARG A 75 -1.18 4.64 -5.88
CA ARG A 75 -2.27 4.25 -6.78
C ARG A 75 -3.52 5.02 -6.48
N LEU A 76 -4.20 5.47 -7.53
CA LEU A 76 -5.53 6.03 -7.38
C LEU A 76 -6.55 4.89 -7.26
N VAL A 77 -7.44 5.01 -6.29
CA VAL A 77 -8.57 4.10 -6.10
C VAL A 77 -9.41 4.04 -7.38
N LYS A 78 -9.80 2.83 -7.81
CA LYS A 78 -10.45 2.62 -9.13
C LYS A 78 -11.82 3.30 -9.24
N ASP A 79 -12.58 3.37 -8.14
CA ASP A 79 -13.94 3.90 -8.11
C ASP A 79 -14.02 5.39 -7.76
N GLU A 80 -12.87 6.05 -7.52
CA GLU A 80 -12.78 7.44 -7.05
C GLU A 80 -13.65 7.74 -5.80
N GLU A 81 -13.81 6.76 -4.90
CA GLU A 81 -14.52 6.95 -3.63
C GLU A 81 -13.61 6.70 -2.41
N PHE A 82 -13.85 7.42 -1.30
CA PHE A 82 -13.20 7.11 -0.03
C PHE A 82 -13.65 5.74 0.50
N GLY A 83 -14.93 5.46 0.39
CA GLY A 83 -15.53 4.17 0.70
C GLY A 83 -16.97 4.28 1.16
N LYS A 84 -17.78 3.33 0.71
CA LYS A 84 -19.17 3.16 1.13
C LYS A 84 -19.34 1.73 1.62
N GLU A 85 -20.04 1.58 2.72
CA GLU A 85 -20.39 0.27 3.25
C GLU A 85 -21.72 -0.19 2.64
N LYS A 86 -21.74 -1.43 2.15
CA LYS A 86 -22.95 -2.10 1.73
C LYS A 86 -22.86 -3.58 2.05
N ASN A 87 -23.75 -4.06 2.92
CA ASN A 87 -23.88 -5.47 3.29
C ASN A 87 -22.60 -6.11 3.86
N GLY A 88 -21.88 -5.40 4.72
CA GLY A 88 -20.61 -5.77 5.31
C GLY A 88 -19.39 -5.58 4.40
N VAL A 89 -19.57 -5.05 3.18
CA VAL A 89 -18.50 -4.85 2.21
C VAL A 89 -18.24 -3.36 2.01
N TRP A 90 -16.98 -2.96 2.15
CA TRP A 90 -16.54 -1.59 1.88
C TRP A 90 -16.03 -1.45 0.44
N SER A 91 -16.43 -0.37 -0.23
CA SER A 91 -15.83 0.11 -1.49
C SER A 91 -14.71 1.13 -1.22
N GLY A 92 -14.16 1.72 -2.29
CA GLY A 92 -13.24 2.83 -2.18
C GLY A 92 -11.88 2.49 -1.59
N VAL A 93 -11.19 3.54 -1.14
CA VAL A 93 -9.90 3.44 -0.45
C VAL A 93 -10.00 2.48 0.74
N ILE A 94 -11.09 2.55 1.52
CA ILE A 94 -11.32 1.65 2.66
C ILE A 94 -11.41 0.19 2.19
N GLY A 95 -12.18 -0.07 1.12
CA GLY A 95 -12.34 -1.40 0.55
C GLY A 95 -11.01 -2.00 0.08
N GLU A 96 -10.19 -1.22 -0.63
CA GLU A 96 -8.86 -1.65 -1.09
C GLU A 96 -7.93 -1.98 0.07
N VAL A 97 -7.93 -1.18 1.14
CA VAL A 97 -7.11 -1.44 2.35
C VAL A 97 -7.57 -2.72 3.06
N MET A 98 -8.87 -2.95 3.19
CA MET A 98 -9.40 -4.14 3.88
C MET A 98 -9.15 -5.44 3.12
N GLN A 99 -9.32 -5.43 1.79
CA GLN A 99 -9.18 -6.62 0.96
C GLN A 99 -7.72 -6.93 0.62
N GLY A 100 -6.84 -5.94 0.79
CA GLY A 100 -5.51 -5.91 0.22
C GLY A 100 -5.59 -5.66 -1.29
N VAL A 101 -4.70 -4.82 -1.79
CA VAL A 101 -4.61 -4.53 -3.22
C VAL A 101 -4.22 -5.82 -3.96
N ARG A 102 -5.19 -6.45 -4.64
CA ARG A 102 -4.94 -7.60 -5.51
C ARG A 102 -4.52 -7.12 -6.90
N PHE A 103 -3.48 -7.74 -7.44
CA PHE A 103 -3.05 -7.53 -8.81
C PHE A 103 -4.04 -8.25 -9.75
N ASP A 104 -4.64 -7.52 -10.69
CA ASP A 104 -5.29 -8.06 -11.89
C ASP A 104 -4.30 -8.23 -13.05
#